data_AF-A0A069D0A6-F1
#
_entry.id   AF-A0A069D0A6-F1
#
_cell.length_a   1.000
_cell.length_b   1.000
_cell.length_c   1.000
_cell.angle_alpha   90.00
_cell.angle_beta   90.00
_cell.angle_gamma   90.00
#
_symmetry.space_group_name_H-M   'P 1'
#
loop_
_entity.id
_entity.type
_entity.pdbx_description
1 polymer ?
#
loop_
_entity_poly.entity_id
_entity_poly.type
_entity_poly.pdbx_seq_one_letter_code
_entity_poly.pdbx_strand_id
1 'polypeptide(L)'
;MVYAPANMVVREAVAYYNLRDMEILKEGLKEKDFSILHNVKIEQNSNIRLDIFVSMDKRFVAAQLFQFVPYRYKAITPIYYYYDEIALNFMEYFDNDFCEIKL
;
A
#
# COMPACT_ATOMS: atom_id res chain seq x y z
N MET A 1 2.49 13.48 19.43
CA MET A 1 2.96 13.93 18.10
C MET A 1 4.45 13.68 18.04
N VAL A 2 4.91 12.73 17.24
CA VAL A 2 6.33 12.38 17.11
C VAL A 2 6.80 12.88 15.75
N TYR A 3 7.64 13.90 15.77
CA TYR A 3 8.31 14.49 14.61
C TYR A 3 9.40 13.54 14.11
N ALA A 4 9.33 13.11 12.85
CA ALA A 4 10.50 12.60 12.13
C ALA A 4 11.11 13.78 11.34
N PRO A 5 12.45 13.95 11.34
CA PRO A 5 13.11 15.08 10.71
C PRO A 5 12.87 15.11 9.19
N ALA A 6 12.52 16.29 8.70
CA ALA A 6 12.35 16.61 7.29
C ALA A 6 13.67 16.35 6.54
N ASN A 7 13.63 15.43 5.57
CA ASN A 7 14.41 15.46 4.31
C ASN A 7 14.22 14.21 3.42
N MET A 8 13.30 13.29 3.74
CA MET A 8 12.87 12.26 2.80
C MET A 8 11.47 12.64 2.33
N VAL A 9 11.36 13.21 1.12
CA VAL A 9 10.06 13.43 0.46
C VAL A 9 9.48 12.06 0.16
N VAL A 10 8.74 11.47 1.10
CA VAL A 10 8.11 10.16 0.88
C VAL A 10 6.99 10.33 -0.15
N ARG A 11 6.95 9.42 -1.14
CA ARG A 11 5.79 9.34 -2.04
C ARG A 11 4.70 8.58 -1.30
N GLU A 12 3.56 9.22 -1.14
CA GLU A 12 2.33 8.57 -0.67
C GLU A 12 1.53 8.11 -1.88
N ALA A 13 1.17 6.83 -1.90
CA ALA A 13 0.26 6.25 -2.88
C ALA A 13 -0.89 5.58 -2.13
N VAL A 14 -2.09 5.67 -2.72
CA VAL A 14 -3.31 5.12 -2.13
C VAL A 14 -4.02 4.28 -3.17
N ALA A 15 -4.21 3.00 -2.88
CA ALA A 15 -4.98 2.09 -3.71
C ALA A 15 -6.27 1.68 -3.00
N TYR A 16 -7.34 1.47 -3.77
CA TYR A 16 -8.65 1.10 -3.25
C TYR A 16 -9.06 -0.26 -3.81
N TYR A 17 -9.62 -1.11 -2.94
CA TYR A 17 -9.93 -2.50 -3.25
C TYR A 17 -11.27 -2.94 -2.65
N ASN A 18 -11.84 -4.00 -3.23
CA ASN A 18 -13.07 -4.59 -2.74
C ASN A 18 -12.90 -5.29 -1.37
N LEU A 19 -13.99 -5.33 -0.60
CA LEU A 19 -14.04 -6.07 0.65
C LEU A 19 -13.85 -7.59 0.44
N ARG A 20 -14.26 -8.11 -0.72
CA ARG A 20 -14.12 -9.54 -1.08
C ARG A 20 -12.67 -10.00 -1.10
N ASP A 21 -11.78 -9.11 -1.54
CA ASP A 21 -10.36 -9.40 -1.68
C ASP A 21 -9.55 -9.08 -0.42
N MET A 22 -10.21 -8.64 0.67
CA MET A 22 -9.53 -8.22 1.90
C MET A 22 -8.61 -9.31 2.47
N GLU A 23 -9.03 -10.57 2.48
CA GLU A 23 -8.20 -11.66 3.03
C GLU A 23 -6.96 -11.92 2.16
N ILE A 24 -7.16 -11.89 0.84
CA ILE A 24 -6.10 -12.03 -0.16
C ILE A 24 -5.07 -10.90 -0.01
N LEU A 25 -5.53 -9.66 0.15
CA LEU A 25 -4.66 -8.49 0.37
C LEU A 25 -3.87 -8.60 1.69
N LYS A 26 -4.52 -9.07 2.76
CA LYS A 26 -3.84 -9.25 4.05
C LYS A 26 -2.75 -10.31 3.97
N GLU A 27 -3.03 -11.42 3.30
CA GLU A 27 -2.09 -12.53 3.13
C GLU A 27 -0.93 -12.13 2.22
N GLY A 28 -1.20 -11.53 1.05
CA GLY A 28 -0.17 -11.04 0.12
C GLY A 28 0.79 -10.04 0.77
N LEU A 29 0.28 -9.09 1.56
CA LEU A 29 1.14 -8.15 2.30
C LEU A 29 1.95 -8.83 3.40
N LYS A 30 1.39 -9.83 4.08
CA LYS A 30 2.06 -10.55 5.15
C LYS A 30 3.15 -11.48 4.63
N GLU A 31 2.86 -12.23 3.57
CA GLU A 31 3.78 -13.19 2.96
C GLU A 31 4.78 -12.53 2.01
N LYS A 32 4.55 -11.25 1.65
CA LYS A 32 5.31 -10.50 0.64
C LYS A 32 5.16 -11.07 -0.77
N ASP A 33 4.07 -11.78 -1.00
CA ASP A 33 3.71 -12.29 -2.31
C ASP A 33 2.82 -11.26 -3.01
N PHE A 34 3.46 -10.44 -3.84
CA PHE A 34 2.78 -9.40 -4.61
C PHE A 34 2.19 -9.94 -5.92
N SER A 35 2.53 -11.17 -6.32
CA SER A 35 1.94 -11.84 -7.47
C SER A 35 0.46 -12.14 -7.26
N ILE A 36 0.07 -12.50 -6.04
CA ILE A 36 -1.34 -12.66 -5.67
C ILE A 36 -2.11 -11.33 -5.79
N LEU A 37 -1.46 -10.19 -5.51
CA LEU A 37 -2.07 -8.87 -5.60
C LEU A 37 -2.36 -8.44 -7.06
N HIS A 38 -1.64 -8.99 -8.05
CA HIS A 38 -1.91 -8.77 -9.48
C HIS A 38 -3.28 -9.27 -9.93
N ASN A 39 -3.83 -10.27 -9.25
CA ASN A 39 -5.17 -10.79 -9.56
C ASN A 39 -6.29 -9.95 -8.95
N VAL A 40 -5.97 -9.00 -8.06
CA VAL A 40 -6.93 -8.14 -7.39
C VAL A 40 -7.09 -6.84 -8.17
N LYS A 41 -8.31 -6.54 -8.61
CA LYS A 41 -8.60 -5.30 -9.34
C LYS A 41 -8.66 -4.10 -8.39
N ILE A 42 -8.02 -3.01 -8.79
CA ILE A 42 -8.17 -1.71 -8.14
C ILE A 42 -9.56 -1.15 -8.50
N GLU A 43 -10.30 -0.72 -7.50
CA GLU A 43 -11.65 -0.15 -7.65
C GLU A 43 -11.70 1.25 -7.04
N GLN A 44 -11.98 2.28 -7.84
CA GLN A 44 -12.18 3.63 -7.33
C GLN A 44 -13.43 3.64 -6.44
N ASN A 45 -13.24 4.00 -5.16
CA ASN A 45 -14.31 4.14 -4.15
C ASN A 45 -14.81 2.84 -3.50
N SER A 46 -13.90 1.91 -3.23
CA SER A 46 -14.20 0.63 -2.59
C SER A 46 -13.89 0.63 -1.09
N ASN A 47 -14.36 -0.40 -0.36
CA ASN A 47 -14.38 -0.40 1.11
C ASN A 47 -13.00 -0.60 1.75
N ILE A 48 -12.02 -1.10 1.01
CA ILE A 48 -10.66 -1.31 1.50
C ILE A 48 -9.75 -0.26 0.86
N ARG A 49 -8.93 0.37 1.69
CA ARG A 49 -7.92 1.36 1.29
C ARG A 49 -6.55 0.86 1.72
N LEU A 50 -5.60 0.85 0.81
CA LEU A 50 -4.20 0.56 1.06
C LEU A 50 -3.41 1.85 0.97
N ASP A 51 -2.85 2.29 2.09
CA ASP A 51 -1.90 3.40 2.13
C ASP A 51 -0.48 2.88 2.03
N ILE A 52 0.30 3.51 1.15
CA ILE A 52 1.65 3.10 0.78
C ILE A 52 2.54 4.32 0.89
N PHE A 53 3.61 4.21 1.68
CA PHE A 53 4.63 5.22 1.81
C PHE A 53 5.93 4.68 1.26
N VAL A 54 6.48 5.37 0.28
CA VAL A 54 7.71 4.96 -0.41
C VAL A 54 8.78 6.01 -0.17
N SER A 55 9.97 5.59 0.24
CA SER A 55 11.12 6.48 0.33
C SER A 55 11.61 6.90 -1.06
N MET A 56 12.23 8.09 -1.17
CA MET A 56 12.75 8.62 -2.45
C MET A 56 13.78 7.70 -3.12
N ASP A 57 14.59 7.02 -2.32
CA ASP A 57 15.57 6.05 -2.79
C ASP A 57 14.93 4.72 -3.23
N LYS A 58 13.61 4.56 -3.10
CA LYS A 58 12.82 3.34 -3.38
C LYS A 58 13.30 2.10 -2.62
N ARG A 59 14.12 2.26 -1.57
CA ARG A 59 14.65 1.15 -0.75
C ARG A 59 13.79 0.83 0.46
N PHE A 60 12.80 1.66 0.73
CA PHE A 60 11.91 1.48 1.87
C PHE A 60 10.48 1.74 1.45
N VAL A 61 9.60 0.81 1.82
CA VAL A 61 8.17 0.92 1.65
C VAL A 61 7.48 0.58 2.96
N ALA A 62 6.52 1.41 3.38
CA ALA A 62 5.59 1.09 4.44
C ALA A 62 4.18 0.97 3.86
N ALA A 63 3.48 -0.12 4.15
CA ALA A 63 2.15 -0.39 3.63
C ALA A 63 1.17 -0.73 4.76
N GLN A 64 -0.05 -0.18 4.69
CA GLN A 64 -1.10 -0.47 5.67
C GLN A 64 -2.49 -0.50 5.05
N LEU A 65 -3.27 -1.54 5.41
CA LEU A 65 -4.67 -1.65 5.01
C LEU A 65 -5.62 -1.04 6.04
N PHE A 66 -6.59 -0.30 5.50
CA PHE A 66 -7.71 0.28 6.19
C PHE A 66 -9.02 -0.23 5.61
N GLN A 67 -9.97 -0.51 6.49
CA GLN A 67 -11.34 -0.81 6.10
C GLN A 67 -12.22 0.39 6.42
N PHE A 68 -13.06 0.77 5.46
CA PHE A 68 -14.15 1.69 5.68
C PHE A 68 -15.23 1.00 6.53
N VAL A 69 -15.41 1.53 7.73
CA VAL A 69 -16.52 1.23 8.63
C VAL A 69 -17.38 2.50 8.65
N PRO A 70 -18.72 2.45 8.77
CA PRO A 70 -19.53 3.66 8.75
C PRO A 70 -18.93 4.79 9.61
N TYR A 71 -18.69 5.93 8.96
CA TYR A 71 -18.13 7.16 9.53
C TYR A 71 -16.64 7.14 9.93
N ARG A 72 -15.86 6.06 9.66
CA ARG A 72 -14.40 6.03 9.90
C ARG A 72 -13.62 4.94 9.15
N TYR A 73 -12.36 5.22 8.80
CA TYR A 73 -11.40 4.19 8.39
C TYR A 73 -10.78 3.52 9.63
N LYS A 74 -10.83 2.19 9.69
CA LYS A 74 -10.21 1.38 10.74
C LYS A 74 -9.06 0.59 10.15
N ALA A 75 -7.87 0.70 10.76
CA ALA A 75 -6.74 -0.15 10.40
C ALA A 75 -7.10 -1.63 10.62
N ILE A 76 -6.93 -2.45 9.60
CA ILE A 76 -7.19 -3.90 9.64
C ILE A 76 -5.90 -4.73 9.63
N THR A 77 -4.76 -4.09 9.36
CA THR A 77 -3.43 -4.70 9.47
C THR A 77 -2.48 -3.81 10.28
N PRO A 78 -1.40 -4.38 10.84
CA PRO A 78 -0.24 -3.59 11.23
C PRO A 78 0.36 -2.89 10.01
N ILE A 79 1.25 -1.94 10.27
CA ILE A 79 2.10 -1.36 9.23
C ILE A 79 3.15 -2.40 8.88
N TYR A 80 3.21 -2.78 7.60
CA TYR A 80 4.26 -3.64 7.07
C TYR A 80 5.40 -2.78 6.54
N TYR A 81 6.62 -3.13 6.90
CA TYR A 81 7.83 -2.46 6.45
C TYR A 81 8.60 -3.40 5.52
N TYR A 82 8.87 -2.92 4.31
CA TYR A 82 9.66 -3.61 3.30
C TYR A 82 10.95 -2.82 3.04
N TYR A 83 12.03 -3.56 2.84
CA TYR A 83 13.37 -3.02 2.64
C TYR A 83 14.01 -3.62 1.38
N ASP A 84 14.86 -2.83 0.74
CA ASP A 84 15.73 -3.20 -0.38
C ASP A 84 14.99 -3.96 -1.50
N GLU A 85 15.33 -5.22 -1.77
CA GLU A 85 14.75 -6.01 -2.87
C GLU A 85 13.23 -6.19 -2.74
N ILE A 86 12.72 -6.32 -1.52
CA ILE A 86 11.28 -6.49 -1.27
C ILE A 86 10.54 -5.18 -1.58
N ALA A 87 11.17 -4.04 -1.22
CA ALA A 87 10.64 -2.73 -1.56
C ALA A 87 10.61 -2.51 -3.08
N LEU A 88 11.65 -2.93 -3.80
CA LEU A 88 11.69 -2.86 -5.26
C LEU A 88 10.61 -3.74 -5.91
N ASN A 89 10.47 -4.99 -5.48
CA ASN A 89 9.45 -5.90 -6.01
C ASN A 89 8.02 -5.38 -5.77
N PHE A 90 7.79 -4.80 -4.59
CA PHE A 90 6.53 -4.12 -4.28
C PHE A 90 6.30 -2.93 -5.23
N MET A 91 7.34 -2.11 -5.44
CA MET A 91 7.24 -0.95 -6.34
C MET A 91 6.99 -1.35 -7.79
N GLU A 92 7.59 -2.43 -8.29
CA GLU A 92 7.30 -2.92 -9.64
C GLU A 92 5.83 -3.29 -9.81
N TYR A 93 5.20 -3.88 -8.79
CA TYR A 93 3.76 -4.14 -8.82
C TYR A 93 2.94 -2.85 -8.90
N PHE A 94 3.25 -1.84 -8.07
CA PHE A 94 2.46 -0.60 -8.03
C PHE A 94 2.77 0.39 -9.18
N ASP A 95 3.99 0.42 -9.73
CA ASP A 95 4.37 1.31 -10.83
C ASP A 95 3.60 0.96 -12.13
N ASN A 96 3.26 -0.32 -12.34
CA ASN A 96 2.47 -0.77 -13.49
C ASN A 96 0.98 -0.34 -13.42
N ASP A 97 0.42 -0.19 -12.23
CA ASP A 97 -0.98 0.22 -12.03
C ASP A 97 -1.14 1.74 -11.84
N PHE A 98 -0.09 2.46 -11.42
CA PHE A 98 -0.08 3.92 -11.26
C PHE A 98 0.43 4.67 -12.51
N CYS A 99 -0.20 4.44 -13.65
CA CYS A 99 -0.14 5.39 -14.77
C CYS A 99 -1.10 6.57 -14.49
N GLU A 100 -0.83 7.38 -13.46
CA GLU A 100 -1.27 8.77 -13.25
C GLU A 100 -1.10 9.16 -11.77
N ILE A 101 0.14 9.42 -11.34
CA ILE A 101 0.36 10.47 -10.35
C ILE A 101 1.29 11.47 -11.02
N LYS A 102 0.68 12.43 -11.71
CA LYS A 102 1.37 13.60 -12.28
C LYS A 102 2.21 14.26 -11.18
N LEU A 103 3.48 14.48 -11.53
CA LEU A 103 4.38 15.47 -10.94
C LEU A 103 3.71 16.85 -10.91
#